data_AF-A0A6L9KNN5-F1
#
_entry.id   AF-A0A6L9KNN5-F1
#
_cell.length_a   1.000
_cell.length_b   1.000
_cell.length_c   1.000
_cell.angle_alpha   90.00
_cell.angle_beta   90.00
_cell.angle_gamma   90.00
#
_symmetry.space_group_name_H-M   'P 1'
#
loop_
_entity.id
_entity.type
_entity.pdbx_description
1 polymer ?
#
loop_
_entity_poly.entity_id
_entity_poly.type
_entity_poly.pdbx_seq_one_letter_code
_entity_poly.pdbx_strand_id
1 'polypeptide(L)' 'MSRNIDNLKRLFQKMQVRYGPDDEMVLQVKQALESRETIESRHSWWFAPYRERRSGQGTERHRNVVTAG' A
#
# COMPACT_ATOMS: atom_id res chain seq x y z
N MET A 1 6.69 -2.55 3.58
CA MET A 1 5.83 -3.45 2.80
C MET A 1 4.64 -3.84 3.64
N SER A 2 3.42 -3.74 3.08
CA SER A 2 2.18 -4.13 3.75
C SER A 2 2.12 -5.64 4.01
N ARG A 3 1.74 -6.04 5.24
CA ARG A 3 1.51 -7.46 5.63
C ARG A 3 0.63 -8.22 4.63
N ASN A 4 -0.29 -7.54 3.95
CA ASN A 4 -1.15 -8.14 2.96
C ASN A 4 -0.40 -8.59 1.69
N ILE A 5 0.58 -7.80 1.23
CA ILE A 5 1.39 -8.16 0.06
C ILE A 5 2.28 -9.36 0.38
N ASP A 6 2.88 -9.39 1.58
CA ASP A 6 3.69 -10.52 2.01
C ASP A 6 2.88 -11.82 2.10
N ASN A 7 1.64 -11.74 2.59
CA ASN A 7 0.74 -12.88 2.62
C ASN A 7 0.36 -13.37 1.21
N LEU A 8 0.07 -12.45 0.28
CA LEU A 8 -0.22 -12.80 -1.11
C LEU A 8 0.99 -13.44 -1.81
N LYS A 9 2.21 -12.94 -1.57
CA LYS A 9 3.45 -13.55 -2.08
C LYS A 9 3.64 -14.99 -1.61
N ARG A 10 3.42 -15.23 -0.31
CA ARG A 10 3.49 -16.58 0.27
C ARG A 10 2.41 -17.50 -0.29
N LEU A 11 1.20 -16.99 -0.50
CA LEU A 11 0.11 -17.76 -1.11
C LEU A 11 0.45 -18.14 -2.55
N PHE A 12 0.91 -17.17 -3.35
CA PHE A 12 1.32 -17.39 -4.74
C PHE A 12 2.39 -18.48 -4.86
N GLN A 13 3.44 -18.42 -4.06
CA GLN A 13 4.50 -19.45 -4.05
C GLN A 13 3.95 -20.85 -3.72
N LYS A 14 3.06 -20.95 -2.73
CA LYS A 14 2.45 -22.24 -2.36
C LYS A 14 1.57 -22.79 -3.47
N MET A 15 0.83 -21.93 -4.18
CA MET A 15 -0.05 -22.35 -5.26
C MET A 15 0.76 -22.74 -6.51
N GLN A 16 1.82 -22.01 -6.84
CA GLN A 16 2.76 -22.39 -7.92
C GLN A 16 3.33 -23.80 -7.72
N VAL A 17 3.74 -24.13 -6.49
CA VAL A 17 4.31 -25.44 -6.17
C VAL A 17 3.27 -26.57 -6.27
N ARG A 18 2.01 -26.30 -5.91
CA ARG A 18 0.94 -27.31 -5.88
C ARG A 18 0.26 -27.56 -7.22
N TYR A 19 0.00 -26.49 -7.98
CA TYR A 19 -0.84 -26.53 -9.17
C TYR A 19 -0.06 -26.24 -10.45
N GLY A 20 1.15 -25.69 -10.33
CA GLY A 20 1.97 -25.28 -11.46
C GLY A 20 1.81 -23.80 -11.80
N PRO A 21 2.76 -23.21 -12.53
CA PRO A 21 2.77 -21.78 -12.84
C PRO A 21 1.66 -21.35 -13.82
N ASP A 22 1.14 -22.28 -14.61
CA ASP A 22 0.14 -22.01 -15.66
C ASP A 22 -1.30 -22.31 -15.21
N ASP A 23 -1.50 -22.69 -13.95
CA ASP A 23 -2.82 -22.92 -13.40
C ASP A 23 -3.61 -21.60 -13.30
N GLU A 24 -4.90 -21.64 -13.67
CA GLU A 24 -5.75 -20.45 -13.73
C GLU A 24 -5.86 -19.74 -12.38
N MET A 25 -5.89 -20.48 -11.26
CA MET A 25 -5.94 -19.86 -9.93
C MET A 25 -4.61 -19.18 -9.60
N VAL A 26 -3.49 -19.77 -10.01
CA VAL A 26 -2.15 -19.19 -9.80
C VAL A 26 -2.01 -17.87 -10.56
N LEU A 27 -2.53 -17.81 -11.79
CA LEU A 27 -2.57 -16.59 -12.60
C LEU A 27 -3.46 -15.50 -11.99
N GLN A 28 -4.63 -15.87 -11.46
CA GLN A 28 -5.50 -14.92 -10.76
C GLN A 28 -4.81 -14.32 -9.52
N VAL A 29 -4.11 -15.14 -8.74
CA VAL A 29 -3.35 -14.65 -7.57
C VAL A 29 -2.20 -13.75 -7.99
N LYS A 30 -1.50 -14.06 -9.10
CA LYS A 30 -0.45 -13.20 -9.66
C LYS A 30 -0.99 -11.82 -10.02
N GLN A 31 -2.13 -11.77 -10.72
CA GLN A 31 -2.75 -10.53 -11.17
C GLN A 31 -3.24 -9.66 -9.99
N ALA A 32 -3.76 -10.29 -8.93
CA ALA A 32 -4.14 -9.62 -7.70
C ALA A 32 -2.93 -9.00 -6.96
N LEU A 33 -1.78 -9.68 -7.01
CA LEU A 33 -0.54 -9.25 -6.39
C LEU A 33 0.04 -8.02 -7.10
N GLU A 34 0.12 -8.07 -8.43
CA GLU A 34 0.56 -6.94 -9.27
C GLU A 34 -0.34 -5.71 -9.11
N SER A 35 -1.67 -5.93 -9.03
CA SER A 35 -2.64 -4.86 -8.79
C SER A 35 -2.42 -4.20 -7.43
N ARG A 36 -2.17 -4.99 -6.38
CA ARG A 36 -1.94 -4.49 -5.02
C ARG A 36 -0.60 -3.75 -4.89
N GLU A 37 0.46 -4.25 -5.50
CA GLU A 37 1.76 -3.58 -5.54
C GLU A 37 1.67 -2.23 -6.26
N THR A 38 0.91 -2.17 -7.37
CA THR A 38 0.67 -0.93 -8.11
C THR A 38 -0.09 0.11 -7.27
N ILE A 39 -1.09 -0.34 -6.51
CA ILE A 39 -1.88 0.53 -5.61
C ILE A 39 -1.04 1.02 -4.43
N GLU A 40 -0.24 0.15 -3.78
CA GLU A 40 0.64 0.55 -2.67
C GLU A 40 1.72 1.54 -3.12
N SER A 41 2.26 1.34 -4.33
CA SER A 41 3.23 2.26 -4.95
C SER A 41 2.62 3.64 -5.25
N ARG A 42 1.38 3.68 -5.77
CA ARG A 42 0.67 4.94 -6.10
C ARG A 42 0.07 5.66 -4.89
N HIS A 43 -0.33 4.92 -3.85
CA HIS A 43 -1.08 5.43 -2.70
C HIS A 43 -0.41 5.09 -1.37
N SER A 44 0.91 5.25 -1.30
CA SER A 44 1.71 5.03 -0.09
C SER A 44 1.14 5.74 1.16
N TRP A 45 0.57 6.94 0.98
CA TRP A 45 -0.10 7.74 2.02
C TRP A 45 -1.44 7.17 2.54
N TRP A 46 -2.13 6.33 1.76
CA TRP A 46 -3.40 5.70 2.19
C TRP A 46 -3.17 4.53 3.13
N PHE A 47 -2.03 3.85 3.02
CA PHE A 47 -1.69 2.70 3.85
C PHE A 47 -0.68 3.02 4.97
N ALA A 48 -0.27 4.28 5.07
CA ALA A 48 0.52 4.75 6.20
C ALA A 48 -0.22 4.46 7.52
N PRO A 49 0.42 3.76 8.48
CA PRO A 49 -0.19 3.48 9.76
C PRO A 49 -0.67 4.77 10.42
N TYR A 50 -1.82 4.71 11.11
CA TYR A 50 -2.52 5.88 11.68
C TYR A 50 -1.64 6.84 12.49
N ARG A 51 -0.52 6.34 13.02
CA ARG A 51 0.49 7.10 13.78
C ARG A 51 1.26 8.13 12.94
N GLU A 52 1.42 7.92 11.63
CA GLU A 52 2.13 8.83 10.71
C GLU A 52 1.20 9.90 10.10
N ARG A 53 -0.11 9.66 10.07
CA ARG A 53 -1.09 10.60 9.51
C ARG A 53 -1.24 11.90 10.32
N ARG A 54 -0.83 11.93 11.60
CA ARG A 54 -0.89 13.15 12.43
C ARG A 54 0.33 14.05 12.30
N SER A 55 1.45 13.56 11.79
CA SER A 55 2.69 14.35 11.74
C SER A 55 2.72 15.36 10.58
N GLY A 56 1.81 15.22 9.60
CA GLY A 56 1.69 16.13 8.45
C GLY A 56 0.60 17.20 8.58
N GLN A 57 -0.15 17.22 9.68
CA GLN A 57 -1.30 18.13 9.86
C GLN A 57 -1.08 19.03 11.07
N GLY A 58 0.05 19.73 11.11
CA GLY A 58 0.47 20.41 12.33
C GLY A 58 1.43 21.58 12.21
N THR A 59 1.65 22.20 11.04
CA THR A 59 2.44 23.45 10.97
C THR A 59 2.05 24.37 9.80
N GLU A 60 0.75 24.60 9.57
CA GLU A 60 0.34 25.64 8.60
C GLU A 60 -0.83 26.49 9.10
N ARG A 61 -0.90 26.67 10.41
CA ARG A 61 -1.73 27.69 11.05
C ARG A 61 -0.91 28.34 12.15
N HIS A 62 -0.12 29.36 11.82
CA HIS A 62 0.17 30.53 12.66
C HIS A 62 1.35 31.34 12.07
N ARG A 63 1.02 32.53 11.55
CA ARG A 63 1.84 33.69 11.11
C ARG A 63 1.43 34.04 9.66
N ASN A 64 0.55 35.01 9.45
CA ASN A 64 0.79 36.39 9.82
C ASN A 64 -0.42 37.08 10.44
N VAL A 65 -0.14 37.68 11.60
CA VAL A 65 -0.93 38.67 12.30
C VAL A 65 -1.01 39.93 11.43
N VAL A 66 -2.21 40.48 11.40
CA VAL A 66 -2.60 41.84 10.99
C VAL A 66 -1.47 42.87 11.20
N THR A 67 -1.14 43.64 10.17
CA THR A 67 -0.53 44.96 10.36
C THR A 67 -1.41 45.95 9.61
N ALA A 68 -2.19 46.71 10.37
CA ALA A 68 -2.81 47.94 9.92
C ALA A 68 -1.77 49.06 10.06
N GLY A 69 -1.69 49.91 9.04
CA GLY A 69 -0.83 51.10 8.98
C GLY A 69 -1.09 51.82 7.68
#